data_AF-A0A812X391-F1
#
_entry.id   AF-A0A812X391-F1
#
_cell.length_a   1.000
_cell.length_b   1.000
_cell.length_c   1.000
_cell.angle_alpha   90.00
_cell.angle_beta   90.00
_cell.angle_gamma   90.00
#
_symmetry.space_group_name_H-M   'P 1'
#
loop_
_entity.id
_entity.type
_entity.pdbx_description
1 polymer ?
#
loop_
_entity_poly.entity_id
_entity_poly.type
_entity_poly.pdbx_seq_one_letter_code
_entity_poly.pdbx_strand_id
1 'polypeptide(L)'
;MKSAVMTGVAVVLSFMQEIAAATCTDCDYSEESVLLQQMGSLNQEHALGAGEGHGDETCQKEVEETQAAWRQAILDITASYLDDPEGDYVEVAKHAIHDLYAYGVRKAKVLFKPTKAAHEPFRSTEIGALSYFVGYEATKDMGGIPEDGGFAINGGEGWKKVLMFNDRVSCSGDLAFAQGYYYFTNAHTGAVAEVEYSFVYQYLKRKWRIVVHHSSVPFPVQAPKESMSLMQISQNARLSKEWLQNHMGSSKHNAVCSEEVEATQAAWRQAILDITASYLADPEGDYVEVAKHAIHDLYGYDIKNAEVMFKPTKAAHEPFRPTKIGALSYFVGYEATKDMGGFSEDGGFAINGGEGWKKVLMFNDLVSCLGDYALAQGYYYFTNAKTGAEVGVEYTFGYQKFKGSWKIILHHSSVPFPVEAPVVESHLLQMKD
;
A
#
# COMPACT_ATOMS: atom_id res chain seq x y z
N MET A 1 46.80 12.68 -66.27
CA MET A 1 47.29 13.88 -65.58
C MET A 1 46.10 14.61 -64.98
N LYS A 2 46.15 14.86 -63.64
CA LYS A 2 45.33 15.75 -62.78
C LYS A 2 43.85 15.34 -62.61
N SER A 3 43.35 14.84 -61.45
CA SER A 3 43.16 15.42 -60.08
C SER A 3 42.22 16.64 -60.10
N ALA A 4 41.20 16.88 -59.25
CA ALA A 4 40.68 16.38 -57.97
C ALA A 4 39.25 17.03 -57.76
N VAL A 5 38.23 16.47 -57.09
CA VAL A 5 37.79 16.68 -55.67
C VAL A 5 36.27 16.95 -55.60
N MET A 6 35.58 16.28 -54.65
CA MET A 6 34.29 16.54 -53.91
C MET A 6 33.08 17.14 -54.67
N THR A 7 31.82 16.76 -54.43
CA THR A 7 31.11 16.58 -53.14
C THR A 7 29.82 15.79 -53.43
N GLY A 8 29.42 14.84 -52.58
CA GLY A 8 28.25 15.06 -51.71
C GLY A 8 27.05 14.21 -52.14
N VAL A 9 26.92 13.04 -51.51
CA VAL A 9 25.86 12.04 -51.68
C VAL A 9 24.51 12.60 -51.23
N ALA A 10 23.48 12.48 -52.07
CA ALA A 10 22.08 12.60 -51.70
C ALA A 10 21.30 11.41 -52.28
N VAL A 11 20.21 11.02 -51.61
CA VAL A 11 19.23 9.95 -51.97
C VAL A 11 19.74 8.57 -51.49
N VAL A 12 19.19 7.88 -50.48
CA VAL A 12 17.80 7.48 -50.18
C VAL A 12 17.71 7.09 -48.68
N LEU A 13 16.68 7.53 -47.95
CA LEU A 13 15.94 6.76 -46.92
C LEU A 13 14.86 7.65 -46.29
N SER A 14 13.75 7.78 -47.01
CA SER A 14 12.47 8.22 -46.48
C SER A 14 11.72 6.98 -45.96
N PHE A 15 11.39 6.95 -44.67
CA PHE A 15 10.15 6.39 -44.09
C PHE A 15 10.33 6.38 -42.56
N MET A 16 9.93 7.47 -41.90
CA MET A 16 9.34 7.53 -40.55
C MET A 16 9.31 9.00 -40.11
N GLN A 17 8.22 9.70 -40.44
CA GLN A 17 7.72 10.87 -39.71
C GLN A 17 6.43 11.32 -40.39
N GLU A 18 5.28 10.99 -39.81
CA GLU A 18 4.04 11.77 -39.94
C GLU A 18 3.00 11.24 -38.93
N ILE A 19 3.05 11.75 -37.70
CA ILE A 19 1.82 12.13 -36.99
C ILE A 19 2.03 13.57 -36.54
N ALA A 20 1.41 14.45 -37.33
CA ALA A 20 0.99 15.82 -37.09
C ALA A 20 1.62 16.58 -35.90
N ALA A 21 2.60 17.43 -36.24
CA ALA A 21 2.73 18.74 -35.62
C ALA A 21 1.51 19.59 -36.04
N ALA A 22 0.50 19.65 -35.17
CA ALA A 22 -0.44 20.77 -35.17
C ALA A 22 0.19 21.89 -34.35
N THR A 23 0.37 23.05 -34.99
CA THR A 23 0.91 24.27 -34.40
C THR A 23 0.11 24.70 -33.17
N CYS A 24 0.68 24.49 -31.98
CA CYS A 24 0.27 25.11 -30.73
C CYS A 24 1.51 25.81 -30.16
N THR A 25 1.65 27.11 -30.44
CA THR A 25 2.75 27.94 -29.93
C THR A 25 2.58 28.36 -28.46
N ASP A 26 1.65 27.75 -27.72
CA ASP A 26 1.40 27.96 -26.28
C ASP A 26 0.99 26.65 -25.56
N CYS A 27 1.54 25.52 -25.99
CA CYS A 27 1.34 24.26 -25.28
C CYS A 27 2.50 24.05 -24.29
N ASP A 28 2.40 24.69 -23.13
CA ASP A 28 3.20 24.37 -21.95
C ASP A 28 2.74 23.01 -21.42
N TYR A 29 3.14 21.92 -22.09
CA TYR A 29 2.95 20.57 -21.57
C TYR A 29 3.85 20.44 -20.35
N SER A 30 3.30 20.70 -19.16
CA SER A 30 3.97 20.42 -17.91
C SER A 30 4.32 18.93 -17.85
N GLU A 31 5.44 18.56 -17.22
CA GLU A 31 5.79 17.15 -16.96
C GLU A 31 4.63 16.37 -16.34
N GLU A 32 3.72 17.06 -15.64
CA GLU A 32 2.45 16.57 -15.11
C GLU A 32 1.50 16.04 -16.20
N SER A 33 1.35 16.72 -17.32
CA SER A 33 0.50 16.23 -18.42
C SER A 33 1.07 14.95 -19.04
N VAL A 34 2.39 14.83 -19.12
CA VAL A 34 3.08 13.63 -19.61
C VAL A 34 2.95 12.46 -18.62
N LEU A 35 3.14 12.71 -17.32
CA LEU A 35 2.94 11.70 -16.26
C LEU A 35 1.48 11.23 -16.20
N LEU A 36 0.51 12.16 -16.27
CA LEU A 36 -0.91 11.85 -16.30
C LEU A 36 -1.30 11.05 -17.55
N GLN A 37 -0.67 11.31 -18.70
CA GLN A 37 -0.96 10.63 -19.96
C GLN A 37 -0.31 9.24 -20.01
N GLN A 38 0.93 9.09 -19.52
CA GLN A 38 1.64 7.80 -19.41
C GLN A 38 0.99 6.87 -18.38
N MET A 39 0.49 7.40 -17.26
CA MET A 39 -0.17 6.59 -16.23
C MET A 39 -1.66 6.37 -16.52
N GLY A 40 -2.32 7.32 -17.21
CA GLY A 40 -3.70 7.16 -17.69
C GLY A 40 -3.87 6.02 -18.71
N SER A 41 -2.84 5.68 -19.48
CA SER A 41 -2.89 4.52 -20.39
C SER A 41 -2.84 3.17 -19.66
N LEU A 42 -2.24 3.10 -18.46
CA LEU A 42 -2.21 1.88 -17.64
C LEU A 42 -3.57 1.55 -17.01
N ASN A 43 -4.37 2.58 -16.70
CA ASN A 43 -5.68 2.42 -16.07
C ASN A 43 -6.79 1.99 -17.05
N GLN A 44 -6.60 2.17 -18.36
CA GLN A 44 -7.61 1.82 -19.38
C GLN A 44 -7.67 0.31 -19.71
N GLU A 45 -6.64 -0.47 -19.42
CA GLU A 45 -6.61 -1.90 -19.77
C GLU A 45 -7.33 -2.82 -18.76
N HIS A 46 -7.75 -2.32 -17.59
CA HIS A 46 -8.20 -3.17 -16.47
C HIS A 46 -9.69 -3.10 -16.08
N ALA A 47 -10.49 -2.24 -16.70
CA ALA A 47 -11.91 -2.09 -16.33
C ALA A 47 -12.82 -3.16 -16.99
N LEU A 48 -13.03 -4.32 -16.35
CA LEU A 48 -14.12 -5.25 -16.74
C LEU A 48 -14.76 -5.94 -15.53
N GLY A 49 -16.03 -5.60 -15.23
CA GLY A 49 -16.97 -6.50 -14.55
C GLY A 49 -17.94 -5.83 -13.58
N ALA A 50 -19.06 -5.28 -14.08
CA ALA A 50 -20.12 -4.69 -13.27
C ALA A 50 -20.99 -5.75 -12.56
N GLY A 51 -21.32 -5.51 -11.29
CA GLY A 51 -22.35 -6.19 -10.51
C GLY A 51 -23.44 -5.23 -10.01
N GLU A 52 -24.69 -5.68 -9.94
CA GLU A 52 -25.83 -4.84 -9.58
C GLU A 52 -25.94 -4.61 -8.06
N GLY A 53 -25.63 -3.38 -7.65
CA GLY A 53 -25.84 -2.77 -6.33
C GLY A 53 -25.17 -1.38 -6.37
N HIS A 54 -25.80 -0.33 -5.80
CA HIS A 54 -25.36 1.09 -5.86
C HIS A 54 -24.30 1.37 -6.93
N GLY A 55 -24.72 1.34 -8.21
CA GLY A 55 -23.91 0.90 -9.35
C GLY A 55 -22.41 1.21 -9.27
N ASP A 56 -21.57 0.21 -9.55
CA ASP A 56 -20.10 0.26 -9.40
C ASP A 56 -19.46 1.56 -9.92
N GLU A 57 -19.95 2.11 -11.05
CA GLU A 57 -19.49 3.40 -11.60
C GLU A 57 -19.74 4.60 -10.67
N THR A 58 -20.89 4.62 -9.98
CA THR A 58 -21.20 5.66 -8.99
C THR A 58 -20.32 5.51 -7.76
N CYS A 59 -20.11 4.29 -7.28
CA CYS A 59 -19.21 4.02 -6.16
C CYS A 59 -17.78 4.48 -6.45
N GLN A 60 -17.21 4.09 -7.60
CA GLN A 60 -15.85 4.48 -7.98
C GLN A 60 -15.70 6.01 -8.01
N LYS A 61 -16.66 6.70 -8.65
CA LYS A 61 -16.64 8.16 -8.71
C LYS A 61 -16.70 8.81 -7.32
N GLU A 62 -17.59 8.36 -6.44
CA GLU A 62 -17.72 8.91 -5.08
C GLU A 62 -16.47 8.62 -4.22
N VAL A 63 -15.80 7.49 -4.45
CA VAL A 63 -14.50 7.17 -3.84
C VAL A 63 -13.43 8.14 -4.33
N GLU A 64 -13.35 8.41 -5.64
CA GLU A 64 -12.40 9.36 -6.21
C GLU A 64 -12.66 10.82 -5.73
N GLU A 65 -13.92 11.19 -5.51
CA GLU A 65 -14.29 12.46 -4.87
C GLU A 65 -13.84 12.51 -3.41
N THR A 66 -13.98 11.41 -2.66
CA THR A 66 -13.49 11.29 -1.28
C THR A 66 -11.96 11.39 -1.22
N GLN A 67 -11.27 10.77 -2.18
CA GLN A 67 -9.83 10.88 -2.37
C GLN A 67 -9.40 12.32 -2.68
N ALA A 68 -10.15 13.04 -3.52
CA ALA A 68 -9.89 14.44 -3.82
C ALA A 68 -10.05 15.32 -2.58
N ALA A 69 -11.11 15.10 -1.79
CA ALA A 69 -11.30 15.80 -0.52
C ALA A 69 -10.17 15.49 0.48
N TRP A 70 -9.67 14.25 0.52
CA TRP A 70 -8.52 13.89 1.36
C TRP A 70 -7.23 14.61 0.94
N ARG A 71 -6.93 14.66 -0.36
CA ARG A 71 -5.78 15.44 -0.87
C ARG A 71 -5.90 16.91 -0.52
N GLN A 72 -7.08 17.49 -0.72
CA GLN A 72 -7.33 18.89 -0.40
C GLN A 72 -7.17 19.17 1.09
N ALA A 73 -7.65 18.28 1.96
CA ALA A 73 -7.47 18.43 3.40
C ALA A 73 -5.98 18.50 3.81
N ILE A 74 -5.09 17.73 3.18
CA ILE A 74 -3.65 17.82 3.44
C ILE A 74 -3.10 19.21 3.05
N LEU A 75 -3.54 19.74 1.90
CA LEU A 75 -3.15 21.08 1.44
C LEU A 75 -3.73 22.19 2.32
N ASP A 76 -4.96 22.03 2.82
CA ASP A 76 -5.60 23.01 3.70
C ASP A 76 -4.91 23.06 5.06
N ILE A 77 -4.56 21.91 5.64
CA ILE A 77 -3.76 21.84 6.88
C ILE A 77 -2.39 22.50 6.65
N THR A 78 -1.74 22.18 5.52
CA THR A 78 -0.47 22.80 5.14
C THR A 78 -0.60 24.32 5.07
N ALA A 79 -1.56 24.83 4.31
CA ALA A 79 -1.74 26.25 4.09
C ALA A 79 -2.03 26.97 5.41
N SER A 80 -2.89 26.39 6.26
CA SER A 80 -3.18 26.94 7.58
C SER A 80 -1.95 27.00 8.48
N TYR A 81 -1.08 25.97 8.46
CA TYR A 81 0.16 25.97 9.26
C TYR A 81 1.18 26.97 8.74
N LEU A 82 1.34 27.08 7.41
CA LEU A 82 2.30 28.01 6.80
C LEU A 82 1.87 29.49 6.96
N ASP A 83 0.58 29.76 7.06
CA ASP A 83 0.04 31.10 7.34
C ASP A 83 0.29 31.50 8.81
N ASP A 84 -0.05 30.61 9.75
CA ASP A 84 0.18 30.82 11.18
C ASP A 84 0.46 29.48 11.91
N PRO A 85 1.73 29.18 12.26
CA PRO A 85 2.10 27.98 13.02
C PRO A 85 1.55 27.94 14.46
N GLU A 86 1.07 29.06 14.99
CA GLU A 86 0.35 29.13 16.28
C GLU A 86 -1.17 29.17 16.09
N GLY A 87 -1.65 29.15 14.84
CA GLY A 87 -3.05 29.25 14.46
C GLY A 87 -3.81 27.92 14.45
N ASP A 88 -4.93 27.91 13.73
CA ASP A 88 -5.97 26.87 13.84
C ASP A 88 -5.74 25.61 12.98
N TYR A 89 -4.52 25.34 12.49
CA TYR A 89 -4.24 24.18 11.62
C TYR A 89 -4.59 22.83 12.27
N VAL A 90 -4.54 22.76 13.60
CA VAL A 90 -4.98 21.60 14.39
C VAL A 90 -6.49 21.39 14.28
N GLU A 91 -7.30 22.46 14.30
CA GLU A 91 -8.76 22.37 14.12
C GLU A 91 -9.14 22.03 12.68
N VAL A 92 -8.40 22.57 11.69
CA VAL A 92 -8.54 22.17 10.28
C VAL A 92 -8.31 20.66 10.13
N ALA A 93 -7.27 20.13 10.77
CA ALA A 93 -6.98 18.70 10.76
C ALA A 93 -8.05 17.87 11.47
N LYS A 94 -8.56 18.32 12.63
CA LYS A 94 -9.67 17.66 13.34
C LYS A 94 -10.92 17.55 12.48
N HIS A 95 -11.32 18.65 11.81
CA HIS A 95 -12.46 18.63 10.91
C HIS A 95 -12.26 17.65 9.75
N ALA A 96 -11.08 17.67 9.11
CA ALA A 96 -10.77 16.74 8.04
C ALA A 96 -10.85 15.27 8.49
N ILE A 97 -10.29 14.94 9.65
CA ILE A 97 -10.34 13.58 10.22
C ILE A 97 -11.77 13.18 10.52
N HIS A 98 -12.53 14.06 11.19
CA HIS A 98 -13.93 13.82 11.51
C HIS A 98 -14.77 13.59 10.26
N ASP A 99 -14.48 14.28 9.16
CA ASP A 99 -15.26 14.21 7.94
C ASP A 99 -14.91 13.03 7.05
N LEU A 100 -13.63 12.67 6.97
CA LEU A 100 -13.12 11.69 6.00
C LEU A 100 -12.93 10.30 6.61
N TYR A 101 -12.64 10.21 7.91
CA TYR A 101 -12.41 8.93 8.59
C TYR A 101 -13.65 8.49 9.35
N ALA A 102 -13.72 7.18 9.64
CA ALA A 102 -14.85 6.60 10.38
C ALA A 102 -14.65 6.59 11.90
N TYR A 103 -13.70 7.38 12.44
CA TYR A 103 -13.53 7.51 13.89
C TYR A 103 -14.82 8.00 14.55
N GLY A 104 -15.13 7.47 15.73
CA GLY A 104 -16.35 7.82 16.47
C GLY A 104 -17.67 7.32 15.85
N VAL A 105 -17.65 6.70 14.66
CA VAL A 105 -18.86 6.10 14.09
C VAL A 105 -19.14 4.77 14.79
N ARG A 106 -20.34 4.63 15.35
CA ARG A 106 -20.74 3.45 16.13
C ARG A 106 -20.51 2.15 15.33
N LYS A 107 -19.75 1.22 15.92
CA LYS A 107 -19.32 -0.08 15.37
C LYS A 107 -18.31 -0.03 14.22
N ALA A 108 -17.96 1.15 13.72
CA ALA A 108 -16.83 1.27 12.79
C ALA A 108 -15.52 1.17 13.57
N LYS A 109 -14.51 0.61 12.93
CA LYS A 109 -13.12 0.60 13.39
C LYS A 109 -12.27 1.16 12.27
N VAL A 110 -11.25 1.94 12.60
CA VAL A 110 -10.31 2.48 11.63
C VAL A 110 -8.95 1.83 11.84
N LEU A 111 -8.45 1.17 10.80
CA LEU A 111 -7.15 0.53 10.74
C LEU A 111 -6.21 1.51 10.03
N PHE A 112 -5.40 2.25 10.79
CA PHE A 112 -4.52 3.26 10.22
C PHE A 112 -3.05 2.92 10.50
N LYS A 113 -2.30 2.54 9.46
CA LYS A 113 -0.86 2.32 9.44
C LYS A 113 -0.21 3.39 8.54
N PRO A 114 0.33 4.49 9.10
CA PRO A 114 0.85 5.61 8.33
C PRO A 114 2.26 5.41 7.78
N THR A 115 2.65 6.22 6.81
CA THR A 115 3.92 6.09 6.06
C THR A 115 5.18 6.21 6.93
N LYS A 116 5.20 7.14 7.90
CA LYS A 116 6.41 7.56 8.63
C LYS A 116 6.32 7.23 10.13
N ALA A 117 5.92 6.01 10.46
CA ALA A 117 5.90 5.52 11.85
C ALA A 117 6.85 4.33 12.00
N ALA A 118 7.71 4.38 13.02
CA ALA A 118 8.79 3.43 13.24
C ALA A 118 8.64 2.66 14.56
N HIS A 119 8.12 3.30 15.60
CA HIS A 119 8.00 2.75 16.95
C HIS A 119 6.58 2.34 17.30
N GLU A 120 5.59 3.19 17.00
CA GLU A 120 4.18 2.90 17.15
C GLU A 120 3.57 2.92 15.74
N PRO A 121 3.36 1.81 15.04
CA PRO A 121 2.99 1.86 13.62
C PRO A 121 1.49 2.01 13.36
N PHE A 122 0.65 2.05 14.40
CA PHE A 122 -0.80 2.13 14.23
C PHE A 122 -1.39 3.36 14.92
N ARG A 123 -2.39 3.97 14.27
CA ARG A 123 -3.14 5.13 14.74
C ARG A 123 -4.61 4.75 14.90
N SER A 124 -4.91 3.81 15.78
CA SER A 124 -6.25 3.24 15.96
C SER A 124 -7.26 4.19 16.64
N THR A 125 -6.84 5.40 17.00
CA THR A 125 -7.67 6.45 17.62
C THR A 125 -7.65 7.73 16.79
N GLU A 126 -8.70 8.54 16.94
CA GLU A 126 -8.80 9.85 16.28
C GLU A 126 -7.65 10.79 16.67
N ILE A 127 -7.24 10.77 17.95
CA ILE A 127 -6.10 11.55 18.43
C ILE A 127 -4.78 11.05 17.86
N GLY A 128 -4.61 9.73 17.72
CA GLY A 128 -3.44 9.19 17.01
C GLY A 128 -3.39 9.69 15.56
N ALA A 129 -4.51 9.63 14.84
CA ALA A 129 -4.56 10.15 13.48
C ALA A 129 -4.24 11.65 13.41
N LEU A 130 -4.75 12.44 14.36
CA LEU A 130 -4.44 13.86 14.48
C LEU A 130 -2.95 14.09 14.72
N SER A 131 -2.38 13.40 15.71
CA SER A 131 -0.94 13.42 16.01
C SER A 131 -0.11 13.13 14.76
N TYR A 132 -0.48 12.13 13.97
CA TYR A 132 0.24 11.84 12.72
C TYR A 132 0.21 13.00 11.73
N PHE A 133 -0.93 13.67 11.55
CA PHE A 133 -1.04 14.75 10.55
C PHE A 133 -0.41 16.06 11.00
N VAL A 134 -0.55 16.46 12.27
CA VAL A 134 -0.11 17.77 12.78
C VAL A 134 1.05 17.74 13.77
N GLY A 135 1.45 16.55 14.22
CA GLY A 135 2.61 16.33 15.08
C GLY A 135 2.27 16.18 16.55
N TYR A 136 3.19 15.55 17.28
CA TYR A 136 3.12 15.34 18.73
C TYR A 136 3.06 16.66 19.49
N GLU A 137 3.88 17.65 19.13
CA GLU A 137 3.92 18.92 19.87
C GLU A 137 2.56 19.63 19.91
N ALA A 138 1.81 19.55 18.81
CA ALA A 138 0.46 20.08 18.69
C ALA A 138 -0.61 19.26 19.43
N THR A 139 -0.30 18.02 19.82
CA THR A 139 -1.27 17.05 20.36
C THR A 139 -0.87 16.44 21.70
N LYS A 140 0.26 16.83 22.29
CA LYS A 140 0.81 16.24 23.53
C LYS A 140 -0.17 16.27 24.70
N ASP A 141 -0.91 17.37 24.86
CA ASP A 141 -1.90 17.52 25.92
C ASP A 141 -3.19 16.71 25.67
N MET A 142 -3.34 16.14 24.48
CA MET A 142 -4.45 15.27 24.08
C MET A 142 -4.08 13.78 24.12
N GLY A 143 -2.81 13.44 24.38
CA GLY A 143 -2.29 12.08 24.27
C GLY A 143 -1.82 11.71 22.86
N GLY A 144 -1.24 12.68 22.13
CA GLY A 144 -0.53 12.43 20.88
C GLY A 144 0.64 11.46 21.04
N ILE A 145 1.15 10.97 19.91
CA ILE A 145 2.17 9.92 19.87
C ILE A 145 3.55 10.57 19.65
N PRO A 146 4.52 10.37 20.58
CA PRO A 146 5.78 11.12 20.59
C PRO A 146 6.63 11.09 19.30
N GLU A 147 6.52 10.06 18.48
CA GLU A 147 7.30 9.95 17.24
C GLU A 147 6.74 10.81 16.09
N ASP A 148 5.49 11.28 16.20
CA ASP A 148 4.83 11.95 15.10
C ASP A 148 5.37 13.39 14.92
N GLY A 149 6.02 13.64 13.78
CA GLY A 149 6.50 14.97 13.40
C GLY A 149 5.51 15.83 12.63
N GLY A 150 4.29 15.33 12.37
CA GLY A 150 3.27 16.01 11.58
C GLY A 150 3.48 15.88 10.08
N PHE A 151 2.80 14.90 9.47
CA PHE A 151 2.93 14.60 8.06
C PHE A 151 2.44 15.73 7.16
N ALA A 152 1.30 16.36 7.47
CA ALA A 152 0.73 17.41 6.64
C ALA A 152 1.58 18.70 6.71
N ILE A 153 2.15 19.00 7.88
CA ILE A 153 3.04 20.16 8.07
C ILE A 153 4.47 19.89 7.57
N ASN A 154 4.85 18.62 7.40
CA ASN A 154 6.11 18.14 6.85
C ASN A 154 7.35 18.88 7.41
N GLY A 155 7.52 18.86 8.74
CA GLY A 155 8.66 19.54 9.39
C GLY A 155 8.64 21.06 9.26
N GLY A 156 7.47 21.64 9.01
CA GLY A 156 7.26 23.05 8.74
C GLY A 156 7.47 23.46 7.28
N GLU A 157 7.88 22.53 6.42
CA GLU A 157 8.05 22.81 5.00
C GLU A 157 6.72 22.73 4.22
N GLY A 158 5.77 21.93 4.69
CA GLY A 158 4.48 21.75 4.03
C GLY A 158 4.53 21.09 2.64
N TRP A 159 3.33 20.85 2.09
CA TRP A 159 3.12 20.36 0.73
C TRP A 159 2.47 21.42 -0.15
N LYS A 160 3.05 21.70 -1.33
CA LYS A 160 2.40 22.55 -2.33
C LYS A 160 1.51 21.79 -3.30
N LYS A 161 1.67 20.46 -3.38
CA LYS A 161 0.93 19.60 -4.30
C LYS A 161 0.83 18.19 -3.76
N VAL A 162 -0.34 17.59 -3.93
CA VAL A 162 -0.59 16.17 -3.65
C VAL A 162 -1.28 15.58 -4.88
N LEU A 163 -0.66 14.57 -5.49
CA LEU A 163 -1.27 13.75 -6.53
C LEU A 163 -1.61 12.38 -5.96
N MET A 164 -2.68 11.77 -6.46
CA MET A 164 -3.09 10.43 -6.07
C MET A 164 -3.57 9.68 -7.30
N PHE A 165 -3.11 8.45 -7.42
CA PHE A 165 -3.40 7.57 -8.54
C PHE A 165 -3.93 6.25 -7.98
N ASN A 166 -5.03 5.76 -8.55
CA ASN A 166 -5.50 4.40 -8.30
C ASN A 166 -4.83 3.48 -9.33
N ASP A 167 -4.20 2.40 -8.87
CA ASP A 167 -4.01 1.19 -9.69
C ASP A 167 -5.38 0.56 -9.93
N ARG A 168 -6.16 0.39 -8.85
CA ARG A 168 -7.50 -0.20 -8.89
C ARG A 168 -8.42 0.41 -7.83
N VAL A 169 -9.70 0.42 -8.15
CA VAL A 169 -10.80 0.64 -7.22
C VAL A 169 -11.79 -0.51 -7.40
N SER A 170 -12.12 -1.21 -6.31
CA SER A 170 -13.07 -2.32 -6.32
C SER A 170 -14.20 -2.03 -5.33
N CYS A 171 -15.42 -1.97 -5.85
CA CYS A 171 -16.62 -1.70 -5.07
C CYS A 171 -17.38 -2.99 -4.76
N SER A 172 -17.88 -3.12 -3.54
CA SER A 172 -18.59 -4.31 -3.09
C SER A 172 -19.56 -3.97 -1.96
N GLY A 173 -20.83 -3.74 -2.33
CA GLY A 173 -21.86 -3.31 -1.39
C GLY A 173 -21.51 -1.97 -0.74
N ASP A 174 -21.48 -1.93 0.60
CA ASP A 174 -21.14 -0.73 1.38
C ASP A 174 -19.62 -0.57 1.60
N LEU A 175 -18.78 -1.33 0.88
CA LEU A 175 -17.33 -1.24 0.95
C LEU A 175 -16.73 -0.90 -0.42
N ALA A 176 -15.65 -0.13 -0.40
CA ALA A 176 -14.81 0.10 -1.54
C ALA A 176 -13.35 -0.05 -1.14
N PHE A 177 -12.58 -0.75 -1.96
CA PHE A 177 -11.15 -0.96 -1.79
C PHE A 177 -10.44 -0.15 -2.87
N ALA A 178 -9.34 0.50 -2.52
CA ALA A 178 -8.50 1.22 -3.48
C ALA A 178 -7.02 1.02 -3.11
N GLN A 179 -6.16 0.86 -4.11
CA GLN A 179 -4.71 0.89 -3.92
C GLN A 179 -4.04 1.69 -5.03
N GLY A 180 -2.86 2.21 -4.75
CA GLY A 180 -2.09 2.95 -5.74
C GLY A 180 -1.01 3.82 -5.11
N TYR A 181 -0.79 5.00 -5.70
CA TYR A 181 0.30 5.91 -5.35
C TYR A 181 -0.18 7.28 -4.90
N TYR A 182 0.59 7.90 -4.02
CA TYR A 182 0.61 9.33 -3.81
C TYR A 182 1.95 9.92 -4.24
N TYR A 183 1.90 11.16 -4.73
CA TYR A 183 3.09 11.98 -4.91
C TYR A 183 2.90 13.31 -4.19
N PHE A 184 3.78 13.58 -3.23
CA PHE A 184 3.75 14.80 -2.42
C PHE A 184 4.90 15.70 -2.84
N THR A 185 4.59 16.91 -3.32
CA THR A 185 5.61 17.90 -3.69
C THR A 185 5.83 18.86 -2.54
N ASN A 186 7.04 18.88 -2.01
CA ASN A 186 7.48 19.77 -0.95
C ASN A 186 7.28 21.24 -1.34
N ALA A 187 6.71 22.06 -0.45
CA ALA A 187 6.42 23.45 -0.79
C ALA A 187 7.68 24.32 -0.94
N HIS A 188 8.72 24.04 -0.16
CA HIS A 188 9.96 24.81 -0.12
C HIS A 188 10.99 24.33 -1.16
N THR A 189 11.27 23.03 -1.18
CA THR A 189 12.33 22.47 -2.02
C THR A 189 11.84 22.03 -3.39
N GLY A 190 10.54 21.78 -3.55
CA GLY A 190 9.99 21.17 -4.77
C GLY A 190 10.29 19.67 -4.92
N ALA A 191 11.00 19.04 -3.97
CA ALA A 191 11.24 17.60 -3.99
C ALA A 191 9.93 16.82 -3.93
N VAL A 192 9.88 15.68 -4.64
CA VAL A 192 8.70 14.81 -4.69
C VAL A 192 8.94 13.57 -3.85
N ALA A 193 8.05 13.29 -2.91
CA ALA A 193 8.00 12.05 -2.15
C ALA A 193 6.92 11.14 -2.73
N GLU A 194 7.31 9.92 -3.10
CA GLU A 194 6.40 8.86 -3.52
C GLU A 194 5.98 8.00 -2.32
N VAL A 195 4.71 7.62 -2.29
CA VAL A 195 4.11 6.78 -1.24
C VAL A 195 3.14 5.81 -1.90
N GLU A 196 3.15 4.55 -1.48
CA GLU A 196 2.18 3.53 -1.90
C GLU A 196 1.08 3.42 -0.85
N TYR A 197 -0.15 3.14 -1.28
CA TYR A 197 -1.27 3.04 -0.35
C TYR A 197 -2.27 1.94 -0.66
N SER A 198 -2.99 1.55 0.39
CA SER A 198 -4.25 0.84 0.29
C SER A 198 -5.27 1.46 1.24
N PHE A 199 -6.38 1.92 0.67
CA PHE A 199 -7.51 2.46 1.40
C PHE A 199 -8.70 1.50 1.30
N VAL A 200 -9.45 1.41 2.39
CA VAL A 200 -10.79 0.82 2.37
C VAL A 200 -11.75 1.86 2.91
N TYR A 201 -12.82 2.07 2.17
CA TYR A 201 -13.91 2.95 2.53
C TYR A 201 -15.13 2.13 2.92
N GLN A 202 -15.89 2.63 3.89
CA GLN A 202 -17.20 2.13 4.20
C GLN A 202 -18.23 3.24 3.99
N TYR A 203 -19.33 2.92 3.30
CA TYR A 203 -20.43 3.84 3.12
C TYR A 203 -21.22 3.96 4.43
N LEU A 204 -21.06 5.08 5.11
CA LEU A 204 -21.59 5.31 6.46
C LEU A 204 -22.27 6.67 6.53
N LYS A 205 -23.54 6.67 6.95
CA LYS A 205 -24.35 7.90 7.07
C LYS A 205 -24.37 8.71 5.76
N ARG A 206 -24.53 8.03 4.62
CA ARG A 206 -24.59 8.62 3.26
C ARG A 206 -23.28 9.27 2.78
N LYS A 207 -22.14 8.83 3.32
CA LYS A 207 -20.81 9.31 2.92
C LYS A 207 -19.82 8.15 2.98
N TRP A 208 -18.93 8.05 1.99
CA TRP A 208 -17.79 7.15 2.05
C TRP A 208 -16.79 7.66 3.08
N ARG A 209 -16.39 6.79 4.01
CA ARG A 209 -15.45 7.12 5.08
C ARG A 209 -14.35 6.08 5.14
N ILE A 210 -13.12 6.55 5.35
CA ILE A 210 -11.93 5.71 5.45
C ILE A 210 -12.02 4.86 6.72
N VAL A 211 -11.97 3.54 6.54
CA VAL A 211 -11.88 2.51 7.59
C VAL A 211 -10.56 1.75 7.55
N VAL A 212 -9.83 1.82 6.44
CA VAL A 212 -8.43 1.39 6.35
C VAL A 212 -7.62 2.48 5.65
N HIS A 213 -6.49 2.83 6.24
CA HIS A 213 -5.43 3.60 5.62
C HIS A 213 -4.13 2.87 5.90
N HIS A 214 -3.59 2.16 4.91
CA HIS A 214 -2.23 1.64 4.98
C HIS A 214 -1.39 2.39 3.96
N SER A 215 -0.31 3.02 4.39
CA SER A 215 0.65 3.65 3.49
C SER A 215 2.10 3.38 3.88
N SER A 216 2.97 3.33 2.89
CA SER A 216 4.40 3.11 3.08
C SER A 216 5.22 3.83 2.01
N VAL A 217 6.46 4.16 2.32
CA VAL A 217 7.43 4.49 1.28
C VAL A 217 7.65 3.24 0.39
N PRO A 218 7.93 3.42 -0.92
CA PRO A 218 8.28 2.31 -1.79
C PRO A 218 9.42 1.46 -1.20
N PHE A 219 9.40 0.16 -1.48
CA PHE A 219 10.46 -0.71 -1.01
C PHE A 219 11.79 -0.26 -1.65
N PRO A 220 12.87 -0.06 -0.86
CA PRO A 220 14.12 0.39 -1.43
C PRO A 220 14.73 -0.69 -2.34
N VAL A 221 15.30 -0.27 -3.48
CA VAL A 221 15.99 -1.18 -4.43
C VAL A 221 17.11 -1.98 -3.74
N GLN A 222 17.68 -1.43 -2.68
CA GLN A 222 18.56 -2.15 -1.76
C GLN A 222 17.82 -2.40 -0.44
N ALA A 223 17.57 -3.67 -0.13
CA ALA A 223 16.94 -4.06 1.12
C ALA A 223 17.76 -3.54 2.32
N PRO A 224 17.12 -2.99 3.37
CA PRO A 224 17.83 -2.56 4.57
C PRO A 224 18.65 -3.72 5.16
N LYS A 225 19.90 -3.45 5.54
CA LYS A 225 20.78 -4.45 6.17
C LYS A 225 20.32 -4.84 7.58
N GLU A 226 19.55 -3.97 8.23
CA GLU A 226 19.10 -4.16 9.59
C GLU A 226 17.65 -4.65 9.63
N SER A 227 17.44 -5.62 10.50
CA SER A 227 16.13 -6.19 10.81
C SER A 227 15.80 -5.86 12.26
N MET A 228 14.51 -5.70 12.58
CA MET A 228 14.08 -5.33 13.94
C MET A 228 14.59 -6.33 14.98
N SER A 229 15.06 -5.81 16.12
CA SER A 229 15.55 -6.63 17.23
C SER A 229 14.41 -7.40 17.92
N LEU A 230 14.71 -8.57 18.51
CA LEU A 230 13.79 -9.33 19.37
C LEU A 230 13.11 -8.47 20.46
N MET A 231 13.79 -7.43 20.95
CA MET A 231 13.25 -6.51 21.94
C MET A 231 12.11 -5.65 21.37
N GLN A 232 12.27 -5.13 20.15
CA GLN A 232 11.21 -4.41 19.42
C GLN A 232 10.05 -5.33 19.06
N ILE A 233 10.34 -6.56 18.63
CA ILE A 233 9.32 -7.60 18.38
C ILE A 233 8.48 -7.86 19.64
N SER A 234 9.15 -8.07 20.77
CA SER A 234 8.48 -8.31 22.06
C SER A 234 7.70 -7.09 22.55
N GLN A 235 8.20 -5.88 22.32
CA GLN A 235 7.52 -4.65 22.70
C GLN A 235 6.25 -4.45 21.88
N ASN A 236 6.32 -4.59 20.55
CA ASN A 236 5.17 -4.46 19.66
C ASN A 236 4.11 -5.52 19.97
N ALA A 237 4.51 -6.78 20.17
CA ALA A 237 3.60 -7.84 20.58
C ALA A 237 2.95 -7.58 21.96
N ARG A 238 3.67 -6.95 22.89
CA ARG A 238 3.12 -6.55 24.20
C ARG A 238 2.12 -5.41 24.07
N LEU A 239 2.46 -4.37 23.31
CA LEU A 239 1.59 -3.21 23.05
C LEU A 239 0.28 -3.64 22.39
N SER A 240 0.32 -4.51 21.37
CA SER A 240 -0.88 -5.04 20.73
C SER A 240 -1.75 -5.84 21.72
N LYS A 241 -1.15 -6.68 22.58
CA LYS A 241 -1.90 -7.46 23.59
C LYS A 241 -2.52 -6.60 24.68
N GLU A 242 -1.77 -5.65 25.24
CA GLU A 242 -2.27 -4.74 26.28
C GLU A 242 -3.38 -3.83 25.73
N TRP A 243 -3.25 -3.37 24.48
CA TRP A 243 -4.28 -2.57 23.81
C TRP A 243 -5.58 -3.37 23.59
N LEU A 244 -5.47 -4.59 23.04
CA LEU A 244 -6.62 -5.49 22.80
C LEU A 244 -7.39 -5.82 24.08
N GLN A 245 -6.68 -6.04 25.20
CA GLN A 245 -7.29 -6.34 26.50
C GLN A 245 -8.05 -5.15 27.09
N ASN A 246 -7.56 -3.92 26.88
CA ASN A 246 -8.14 -2.73 27.49
C ASN A 246 -9.30 -2.12 26.68
N HIS A 247 -9.41 -2.41 25.38
CA HIS A 247 -10.34 -1.70 24.48
C HIS A 247 -11.40 -2.58 23.80
N MET A 248 -11.41 -3.90 24.00
CA MET A 248 -12.44 -4.77 23.40
C MET A 248 -13.54 -5.21 24.38
N GLY A 249 -14.70 -4.57 24.27
CA GLY A 249 -15.97 -5.13 24.73
C GLY A 249 -16.46 -6.20 23.73
N SER A 250 -16.38 -7.48 24.10
CA SER A 250 -16.73 -8.60 23.23
C SER A 250 -18.24 -8.67 22.95
N SER A 251 -18.60 -8.84 21.67
CA SER A 251 -19.92 -9.33 21.24
C SER A 251 -19.74 -10.71 20.59
N LYS A 252 -20.68 -11.64 20.84
CA LYS A 252 -20.55 -13.06 20.47
C LYS A 252 -20.33 -13.29 18.96
N HIS A 253 -20.89 -12.46 18.08
CA HIS A 253 -20.70 -12.57 16.63
C HIS A 253 -19.30 -12.08 16.18
N ASN A 254 -18.77 -11.03 16.81
CA ASN A 254 -17.42 -10.56 16.50
C ASN A 254 -16.37 -11.57 16.95
N ALA A 255 -16.62 -12.31 18.05
CA ALA A 255 -15.72 -13.37 18.49
C ALA A 255 -15.56 -14.48 17.44
N VAL A 256 -16.67 -14.97 16.86
CA VAL A 256 -16.61 -16.03 15.82
C VAL A 256 -15.89 -15.55 14.56
N CYS A 257 -16.22 -14.35 14.05
CA CYS A 257 -15.53 -13.81 12.88
C CYS A 257 -14.02 -13.60 13.14
N SER A 258 -13.65 -13.05 14.30
CA SER A 258 -12.24 -12.88 14.66
C SER A 258 -11.50 -14.21 14.76
N GLU A 259 -12.10 -15.23 15.37
CA GLU A 259 -11.53 -16.59 15.44
C GLU A 259 -11.33 -17.21 14.04
N GLU A 260 -12.32 -17.08 13.15
CA GLU A 260 -12.21 -17.57 11.77
C GLU A 260 -11.13 -16.81 10.96
N VAL A 261 -11.02 -15.49 11.14
CA VAL A 261 -9.95 -14.67 10.53
C VAL A 261 -8.58 -15.12 11.03
N GLU A 262 -8.42 -15.33 12.33
CA GLU A 262 -7.17 -15.83 12.91
C GLU A 262 -6.82 -17.25 12.42
N ALA A 263 -7.81 -18.10 12.18
CA ALA A 263 -7.62 -19.40 11.56
C ALA A 263 -7.15 -19.29 10.10
N THR A 264 -7.73 -18.39 9.29
CA THR A 264 -7.24 -18.10 7.93
C THR A 264 -5.83 -17.54 7.95
N GLN A 265 -5.50 -16.67 8.91
CA GLN A 265 -4.14 -16.18 9.12
C GLN A 265 -3.17 -17.32 9.50
N ALA A 266 -3.60 -18.27 10.33
CA ALA A 266 -2.80 -19.45 10.66
C ALA A 266 -2.54 -20.34 9.44
N ALA A 267 -3.56 -20.56 8.61
CA ALA A 267 -3.42 -21.28 7.35
C ALA A 267 -2.46 -20.57 6.39
N TRP A 268 -2.53 -19.24 6.29
CA TRP A 268 -1.58 -18.45 5.49
C TRP A 268 -0.14 -18.60 5.98
N ARG A 269 0.11 -18.50 7.30
CA ARG A 269 1.45 -18.72 7.87
C ARG A 269 1.96 -20.14 7.59
N GLN A 270 1.09 -21.14 7.72
CA GLN A 270 1.44 -22.52 7.46
C GLN A 270 1.78 -22.73 5.98
N ALA A 271 1.01 -22.14 5.05
CA ALA A 271 1.30 -22.20 3.63
C ALA A 271 2.71 -21.68 3.28
N ILE A 272 3.16 -20.58 3.91
CA ILE A 272 4.53 -20.09 3.73
C ILE A 272 5.56 -21.15 4.17
N LEU A 273 5.35 -21.77 5.34
CA LEU A 273 6.23 -22.81 5.86
C LEU A 273 6.21 -24.08 5.00
N ASP A 274 5.05 -24.44 4.43
CA ASP A 274 4.91 -25.62 3.56
C ASP A 274 5.63 -25.39 2.23
N ILE A 275 5.49 -24.20 1.62
CA ILE A 275 6.25 -23.83 0.41
C ILE A 275 7.75 -23.83 0.71
N THR A 276 8.18 -23.23 1.83
CA THR A 276 9.58 -23.30 2.28
C THR A 276 10.05 -24.75 2.38
N ALA A 277 9.32 -25.60 3.11
CA ALA A 277 9.72 -26.97 3.38
C ALA A 277 9.81 -27.79 2.09
N SER A 278 8.86 -27.61 1.18
CA SER A 278 8.89 -28.25 -0.14
C SER A 278 10.11 -27.82 -0.96
N TYR A 279 10.43 -26.51 -0.99
CA TYR A 279 11.59 -26.00 -1.72
C TYR A 279 12.92 -26.48 -1.14
N LEU A 280 13.06 -26.47 0.20
CA LEU A 280 14.28 -26.92 0.87
C LEU A 280 14.49 -28.44 0.75
N ALA A 281 13.42 -29.22 0.57
CA ALA A 281 13.51 -30.65 0.32
C ALA A 281 13.99 -30.94 -1.11
N ASP A 282 13.43 -30.24 -2.10
CA ASP A 282 13.82 -30.34 -3.51
C ASP A 282 13.52 -29.03 -4.25
N PRO A 283 14.54 -28.21 -4.59
CA PRO A 283 14.37 -26.98 -5.35
C PRO A 283 13.88 -27.19 -6.79
N GLU A 284 13.95 -28.41 -7.32
CA GLU A 284 13.37 -28.80 -8.62
C GLU A 284 12.01 -29.50 -8.47
N GLY A 285 11.54 -29.68 -7.24
CA GLY A 285 10.29 -30.36 -6.90
C GLY A 285 9.05 -29.46 -6.92
N ASP A 286 8.01 -29.89 -6.20
CA ASP A 286 6.64 -29.38 -6.37
C ASP A 286 6.29 -28.11 -5.57
N TYR A 287 7.27 -27.34 -5.07
CA TYR A 287 6.99 -26.16 -4.23
C TYR A 287 6.13 -25.10 -4.95
N VAL A 288 6.21 -25.03 -6.28
CA VAL A 288 5.36 -24.17 -7.12
C VAL A 288 3.90 -24.62 -7.07
N GLU A 289 3.62 -25.92 -7.10
CA GLU A 289 2.25 -26.44 -6.98
C GLU A 289 1.70 -26.26 -5.57
N VAL A 290 2.53 -26.43 -4.53
CA VAL A 290 2.16 -26.08 -3.15
C VAL A 290 1.74 -24.61 -3.05
N ALA A 291 2.48 -23.71 -3.69
CA ALA A 291 2.14 -22.29 -3.71
C ALA A 291 0.85 -22.00 -4.50
N LYS A 292 0.63 -22.67 -5.65
CA LYS A 292 -0.62 -22.53 -6.43
C LYS A 292 -1.84 -22.94 -5.60
N HIS A 293 -1.77 -24.07 -4.89
CA HIS A 293 -2.84 -24.50 -4.00
C HIS A 293 -3.09 -23.49 -2.87
N ALA A 294 -2.04 -23.02 -2.21
CA ALA A 294 -2.17 -22.00 -1.17
C ALA A 294 -2.84 -20.71 -1.68
N ILE A 295 -2.46 -20.21 -2.87
CA ILE A 295 -3.07 -19.03 -3.48
C ILE A 295 -4.55 -19.28 -3.78
N HIS A 296 -4.91 -20.44 -4.36
CA HIS A 296 -6.30 -20.79 -4.63
C HIS A 296 -7.14 -20.87 -3.34
N ASP A 297 -6.58 -21.45 -2.29
CA ASP A 297 -7.28 -21.70 -1.03
C ASP A 297 -7.41 -20.44 -0.16
N LEU A 298 -6.48 -19.50 -0.25
CA LEU A 298 -6.43 -18.36 0.66
C LEU A 298 -6.79 -17.03 0.00
N TYR A 299 -6.59 -16.86 -1.31
CA TYR A 299 -6.83 -15.59 -2.00
C TYR A 299 -8.13 -15.60 -2.82
N GLY A 300 -8.72 -14.41 -2.94
CA GLY A 300 -10.02 -14.18 -3.58
C GLY A 300 -10.00 -14.10 -5.10
N TYR A 301 -8.92 -14.48 -5.78
CA TYR A 301 -8.79 -14.33 -7.24
C TYR A 301 -9.86 -15.08 -8.06
N ASP A 302 -10.55 -16.06 -7.45
CA ASP A 302 -11.66 -16.81 -8.07
C ASP A 302 -13.05 -16.27 -7.73
N ILE A 303 -13.13 -15.22 -6.93
CA ILE A 303 -14.39 -14.57 -6.58
C ILE A 303 -14.76 -13.64 -7.72
N LYS A 304 -15.88 -13.92 -8.38
CA LYS A 304 -16.40 -13.05 -9.43
C LYS A 304 -16.64 -11.65 -8.88
N ASN A 305 -16.14 -10.63 -9.58
CA ASN A 305 -16.23 -9.20 -9.23
C ASN A 305 -15.49 -8.79 -7.94
N ALA A 306 -14.60 -9.64 -7.40
CA ALA A 306 -13.63 -9.19 -6.41
C ALA A 306 -12.29 -8.96 -7.10
N GLU A 307 -11.73 -7.77 -6.96
CA GLU A 307 -10.35 -7.52 -7.38
C GLU A 307 -9.43 -7.70 -6.17
N VAL A 308 -8.43 -8.58 -6.31
CA VAL A 308 -7.44 -8.78 -5.26
C VAL A 308 -6.39 -7.68 -5.34
N MET A 309 -6.36 -6.83 -4.32
CA MET A 309 -5.39 -5.76 -4.13
C MET A 309 -4.20 -6.29 -3.33
N PHE A 310 -3.17 -6.76 -4.02
CA PHE A 310 -1.98 -7.30 -3.38
C PHE A 310 -0.77 -6.37 -3.62
N LYS A 311 -0.35 -5.66 -2.58
CA LYS A 311 0.89 -4.88 -2.49
C LYS A 311 1.88 -5.60 -1.56
N PRO A 312 2.75 -6.49 -2.08
CA PRO A 312 3.72 -7.21 -1.27
C PRO A 312 4.85 -6.33 -0.73
N THR A 313 5.59 -6.86 0.26
CA THR A 313 6.64 -6.10 0.95
C THR A 313 7.87 -5.84 0.06
N LYS A 314 8.31 -6.84 -0.70
CA LYS A 314 9.60 -6.84 -1.42
C LYS A 314 9.39 -6.64 -2.93
N ALA A 315 8.71 -5.57 -3.31
CA ALA A 315 8.49 -5.17 -4.69
C ALA A 315 8.79 -3.68 -4.79
N ALA A 316 9.79 -3.32 -5.61
CA ALA A 316 10.34 -1.97 -5.74
C ALA A 316 9.96 -1.32 -7.07
N HIS A 317 9.84 -2.10 -8.15
CA HIS A 317 9.59 -1.57 -9.50
C HIS A 317 8.12 -1.69 -9.90
N GLU A 318 7.53 -2.86 -9.67
CA GLU A 318 6.11 -3.10 -9.91
C GLU A 318 5.49 -3.45 -8.57
N PRO A 319 4.84 -2.55 -7.82
CA PRO A 319 4.48 -2.83 -6.44
C PRO A 319 3.21 -3.65 -6.27
N PHE A 320 2.44 -3.91 -7.33
CA PHE A 320 1.14 -4.59 -7.26
C PHE A 320 1.14 -5.96 -7.95
N ARG A 321 0.41 -6.93 -7.37
CA ARG A 321 0.23 -8.30 -7.88
C ARG A 321 -1.27 -8.61 -8.07
N PRO A 322 -1.93 -8.00 -9.06
CA PRO A 322 -3.38 -8.12 -9.24
C PRO A 322 -3.84 -9.46 -9.82
N THR A 323 -2.91 -10.33 -10.21
CA THR A 323 -3.21 -11.65 -10.79
C THR A 323 -2.66 -12.78 -9.92
N LYS A 324 -3.25 -13.97 -10.07
CA LYS A 324 -2.74 -15.21 -9.45
C LYS A 324 -1.28 -15.46 -9.80
N ILE A 325 -0.90 -15.19 -11.04
CA ILE A 325 0.47 -15.38 -11.53
C ILE A 325 1.40 -14.40 -10.86
N GLY A 326 0.98 -13.14 -10.68
CA GLY A 326 1.75 -12.16 -9.89
C GLY A 326 1.95 -12.62 -8.45
N ALA A 327 0.89 -13.06 -7.77
CA ALA A 327 1.03 -13.60 -6.42
C ALA A 327 1.97 -14.80 -6.36
N LEU A 328 1.87 -15.71 -7.35
CA LEU A 328 2.74 -16.87 -7.45
C LEU A 328 4.20 -16.43 -7.63
N SER A 329 4.46 -15.51 -8.56
CA SER A 329 5.80 -14.96 -8.80
C SER A 329 6.38 -14.38 -7.53
N TYR A 330 5.60 -13.61 -6.76
CA TYR A 330 6.05 -13.07 -5.49
C TYR A 330 6.45 -14.16 -4.49
N PHE A 331 5.66 -15.24 -4.36
CA PHE A 331 5.94 -16.28 -3.38
C PHE A 331 7.08 -17.21 -3.76
N VAL A 332 7.20 -17.62 -5.03
CA VAL A 332 8.15 -18.65 -5.48
C VAL A 332 9.28 -18.14 -6.37
N GLY A 333 9.18 -16.90 -6.84
CA GLY A 333 10.20 -16.20 -7.61
C GLY A 333 9.97 -16.23 -9.12
N TYR A 334 10.63 -15.28 -9.80
CA TYR A 334 10.60 -15.11 -11.25
C TYR A 334 11.07 -16.35 -12.00
N GLU A 335 12.18 -16.97 -11.58
CA GLU A 335 12.73 -18.13 -12.29
C GLU A 335 11.73 -19.29 -12.40
N ALA A 336 10.89 -19.48 -11.39
CA ALA A 336 9.84 -20.48 -11.36
C ALA A 336 8.58 -20.09 -12.18
N THR A 337 8.47 -18.82 -12.57
CA THR A 337 7.24 -18.24 -13.16
C THR A 337 7.46 -17.48 -14.46
N LYS A 338 8.69 -17.43 -14.98
CA LYS A 338 9.07 -16.67 -16.18
C LYS A 338 8.21 -17.02 -17.41
N ASP A 339 7.95 -18.31 -17.61
CA ASP A 339 7.16 -18.80 -18.74
C ASP A 339 5.65 -18.58 -18.56
N MET A 340 5.24 -18.08 -17.38
CA MET A 340 3.86 -17.72 -17.04
C MET A 340 3.63 -16.21 -17.07
N GLY A 341 4.68 -15.39 -17.25
CA GLY A 341 4.61 -13.93 -17.12
C GLY A 341 4.78 -13.44 -15.68
N GLY A 342 5.65 -14.09 -14.91
CA GLY A 342 6.06 -13.61 -13.59
C GLY A 342 6.83 -12.27 -13.65
N PHE A 343 6.98 -11.63 -12.49
CA PHE A 343 7.64 -10.33 -12.35
C PHE A 343 9.13 -10.53 -12.15
N SER A 344 9.96 -9.86 -12.95
CA SER A 344 11.42 -10.09 -12.97
C SER A 344 12.14 -9.72 -11.67
N GLU A 345 11.56 -8.83 -10.86
CA GLU A 345 12.09 -8.45 -9.54
C GLU A 345 11.84 -9.48 -8.44
N ASP A 346 10.91 -10.42 -8.65
CA ASP A 346 10.47 -11.31 -7.59
C ASP A 346 11.52 -12.41 -7.34
N GLY A 347 12.21 -12.35 -6.20
CA GLY A 347 13.17 -13.37 -5.77
C GLY A 347 12.58 -14.58 -5.03
N GLY A 348 11.25 -14.63 -4.88
CA GLY A 348 10.54 -15.67 -4.14
C GLY A 348 10.56 -15.47 -2.63
N PHE A 349 9.49 -14.88 -2.11
CA PHE A 349 9.33 -14.55 -0.71
C PHE A 349 9.31 -15.79 0.20
N ALA A 350 8.56 -16.83 -0.17
CA ALA A 350 8.41 -18.02 0.66
C ALA A 350 9.68 -18.90 0.64
N ILE A 351 10.47 -18.83 -0.43
CA ILE A 351 11.75 -19.54 -0.52
C ILE A 351 12.92 -18.73 0.05
N ASN A 352 12.74 -17.41 0.21
CA ASN A 352 13.67 -16.46 0.82
C ASN A 352 15.12 -16.63 0.30
N GLY A 353 15.30 -16.54 -1.03
CA GLY A 353 16.62 -16.71 -1.66
C GLY A 353 17.25 -18.10 -1.44
N GLY A 354 16.40 -19.11 -1.23
CA GLY A 354 16.79 -20.48 -0.92
C GLY A 354 17.19 -20.74 0.53
N GLU A 355 17.09 -19.74 1.41
CA GLU A 355 17.34 -19.91 2.84
C GLU A 355 16.10 -20.35 3.62
N GLY A 356 14.90 -20.09 3.09
CA GLY A 356 13.63 -20.46 3.69
C GLY A 356 13.28 -19.78 5.02
N TRP A 357 12.08 -20.05 5.50
CA TRP A 357 11.57 -19.64 6.81
C TRP A 357 11.35 -20.86 7.71
N LYS A 358 11.88 -20.84 8.94
CA LYS A 358 11.60 -21.90 9.94
C LYS A 358 10.45 -21.57 10.88
N LYS A 359 10.03 -20.30 10.91
CA LYS A 359 8.97 -19.81 11.81
C LYS A 359 8.33 -18.56 11.23
N VAL A 360 7.01 -18.51 11.29
CA VAL A 360 6.21 -17.33 10.98
C VAL A 360 5.28 -17.06 12.17
N LEU A 361 5.36 -15.86 12.73
CA LEU A 361 4.44 -15.36 13.75
C LEU A 361 3.61 -14.24 13.17
N MET A 362 2.38 -14.07 13.66
CA MET A 362 1.51 -12.97 13.26
C MET A 362 0.68 -12.53 14.46
N PHE A 363 0.54 -11.23 14.60
CA PHE A 363 -0.16 -10.56 15.69
C PHE A 363 -1.09 -9.54 15.10
N ASN A 364 -2.37 -9.58 15.49
CA ASN A 364 -3.33 -8.54 15.16
C ASN A 364 -3.16 -7.36 16.11
N ASP A 365 -3.10 -6.14 15.58
CA ASP A 365 -3.40 -4.92 16.32
C ASP A 365 -4.92 -4.74 16.40
N LEU A 366 -5.59 -4.86 15.25
CA LEU A 366 -7.03 -4.71 15.15
C LEU A 366 -7.63 -5.70 14.16
N VAL A 367 -8.80 -6.25 14.53
CA VAL A 367 -9.69 -6.95 13.60
C VAL A 367 -11.07 -6.27 13.61
N SER A 368 -11.59 -5.97 12.42
CA SER A 368 -12.92 -5.40 12.19
C SER A 368 -13.76 -6.35 11.36
N CYS A 369 -14.91 -6.76 11.90
CA CYS A 369 -15.84 -7.69 11.25
C CYS A 369 -17.05 -6.91 10.71
N LEU A 370 -17.27 -7.00 9.40
CA LEU A 370 -18.22 -6.19 8.63
C LEU A 370 -19.10 -7.10 7.75
N GLY A 371 -19.94 -7.91 8.39
CA GLY A 371 -20.79 -8.88 7.68
C GLY A 371 -19.95 -9.97 7.01
N ASP A 372 -20.05 -10.08 5.69
CA ASP A 372 -19.25 -11.01 4.88
C ASP A 372 -17.86 -10.48 4.53
N TYR A 373 -17.44 -9.38 5.15
CA TYR A 373 -16.09 -8.83 5.04
C TYR A 373 -15.43 -8.76 6.40
N ALA A 374 -14.10 -8.87 6.41
CA ALA A 374 -13.30 -8.58 7.59
C ALA A 374 -12.05 -7.80 7.19
N LEU A 375 -11.56 -6.98 8.11
CA LEU A 375 -10.34 -6.20 7.94
C LEU A 375 -9.45 -6.50 9.15
N ALA A 376 -8.16 -6.73 8.91
CA ALA A 376 -7.18 -6.95 9.97
C ALA A 376 -5.91 -6.19 9.66
N GLN A 377 -5.28 -5.59 10.67
CA GLN A 377 -3.92 -5.06 10.57
C GLN A 377 -3.07 -5.55 11.73
N GLY A 378 -1.76 -5.56 11.53
CA GLY A 378 -0.83 -5.92 12.59
C GLY A 378 0.56 -6.22 12.06
N TYR A 379 1.24 -7.15 12.72
CA TYR A 379 2.59 -7.56 12.40
C TYR A 379 2.67 -9.01 12.00
N TYR A 380 3.62 -9.32 11.12
CA TYR A 380 4.17 -10.66 11.05
C TYR A 380 5.69 -10.66 11.17
N TYR A 381 6.22 -11.75 11.72
CA TYR A 381 7.64 -11.94 11.98
C TYR A 381 8.08 -13.27 11.37
N PHE A 382 9.15 -13.23 10.58
CA PHE A 382 9.71 -14.41 9.97
C PHE A 382 11.11 -14.67 10.49
N THR A 383 11.37 -15.90 10.90
CA THR A 383 12.70 -16.35 11.29
C THR A 383 13.33 -17.13 10.14
N ASN A 384 14.44 -16.62 9.63
CA ASN A 384 15.24 -17.26 8.58
C ASN A 384 15.67 -18.68 9.03
N ALA A 385 15.48 -19.69 8.17
CA ALA A 385 15.75 -21.06 8.54
C ALA A 385 17.26 -21.35 8.71
N LYS A 386 18.09 -20.72 7.87
CA LYS A 386 19.54 -20.91 7.83
C LYS A 386 20.30 -20.08 8.87
N THR A 387 19.99 -18.79 8.96
CA THR A 387 20.74 -17.84 9.82
C THR A 387 20.09 -17.64 11.18
N GLY A 388 18.79 -17.90 11.31
CA GLY A 388 18.01 -17.57 12.51
C GLY A 388 17.71 -16.08 12.68
N ALA A 389 18.11 -15.23 11.72
CA ALA A 389 17.74 -13.82 11.71
C ALA A 389 16.22 -13.65 11.63
N GLU A 390 15.68 -12.63 12.29
CA GLU A 390 14.25 -12.36 12.30
C GLU A 390 13.94 -11.06 11.56
N VAL A 391 12.93 -11.05 10.70
CA VAL A 391 12.44 -9.84 10.04
C VAL A 391 10.98 -9.61 10.44
N GLY A 392 10.66 -8.38 10.82
CA GLY A 392 9.30 -7.95 11.12
C GLY A 392 8.77 -7.02 10.04
N VAL A 393 7.48 -7.14 9.77
CA VAL A 393 6.79 -6.43 8.71
C VAL A 393 5.37 -6.12 9.19
N GLU A 394 4.84 -4.99 8.74
CA GLU A 394 3.49 -4.53 9.03
C GLU A 394 2.55 -4.93 7.90
N TYR A 395 1.34 -5.35 8.23
CA TYR A 395 0.36 -5.78 7.23
C TYR A 395 -1.02 -5.18 7.48
N THR A 396 -1.78 -5.08 6.39
CA THR A 396 -3.23 -4.96 6.41
C THR A 396 -3.82 -5.98 5.45
N PHE A 397 -4.67 -6.86 5.96
CA PHE A 397 -5.49 -7.78 5.18
C PHE A 397 -6.95 -7.34 5.15
N GLY A 398 -7.57 -7.44 3.98
CA GLY A 398 -9.02 -7.43 3.82
C GLY A 398 -9.48 -8.78 3.31
N TYR A 399 -10.58 -9.26 3.85
CA TYR A 399 -11.15 -10.56 3.56
C TYR A 399 -12.58 -10.44 3.08
N GLN A 400 -12.97 -11.36 2.21
CA GLN A 400 -14.36 -11.60 1.82
C GLN A 400 -14.71 -13.06 2.10
N LYS A 401 -15.86 -13.31 2.71
CA LYS A 401 -16.37 -14.66 2.94
C LYS A 401 -16.92 -15.20 1.62
N PHE A 402 -16.39 -16.33 1.16
CA PHE A 402 -16.79 -16.97 -0.08
C PHE A 402 -16.92 -18.47 0.11
N LYS A 403 -18.12 -19.00 -0.16
CA LYS A 403 -18.45 -20.44 0.00
C LYS A 403 -18.08 -20.99 1.39
N GLY A 404 -18.25 -20.18 2.42
CA GLY A 404 -18.00 -20.56 3.82
C GLY A 404 -16.58 -20.30 4.33
N SER A 405 -15.63 -19.90 3.47
CA SER A 405 -14.25 -19.62 3.86
C SER A 405 -13.89 -18.16 3.63
N TRP A 406 -13.06 -17.58 4.50
CA TRP A 406 -12.49 -16.24 4.28
C TRP A 406 -11.39 -16.29 3.24
N LYS A 407 -11.48 -15.39 2.25
CA LYS A 407 -10.50 -15.22 1.18
C LYS A 407 -9.90 -13.83 1.25
N ILE A 408 -8.58 -13.72 1.10
CA ILE A 408 -7.84 -12.47 1.08
C ILE A 408 -8.14 -11.75 -0.25
N ILE A 409 -8.70 -10.55 -0.16
CA ILE A 409 -8.97 -9.64 -1.28
C ILE A 409 -8.18 -8.33 -1.19
N LEU A 410 -7.61 -8.04 -0.02
CA LEU A 410 -6.63 -6.97 0.17
C LEU A 410 -5.46 -7.56 0.97
N HIS A 411 -4.24 -7.31 0.51
CA HIS A 411 -3.01 -7.62 1.22
C HIS A 411 -2.03 -6.48 0.94
N HIS A 412 -1.91 -5.55 1.88
CA HIS A 412 -0.84 -4.55 1.88
C HIS A 412 0.19 -4.96 2.92
N SER A 413 1.47 -4.95 2.54
CA SER A 413 2.56 -5.12 3.51
C SER A 413 3.78 -4.26 3.23
N SER A 414 4.43 -3.82 4.29
CA SER A 414 5.62 -2.98 4.23
C SER A 414 6.57 -3.28 5.38
N VAL A 415 7.88 -3.15 5.12
CA VAL A 415 8.85 -3.05 6.22
C VAL A 415 8.54 -1.80 7.06
N PRO A 416 8.82 -1.81 8.36
CA PRO A 416 8.68 -0.61 9.20
C PRO A 416 9.47 0.55 8.63
N PHE A 417 9.00 1.77 8.89
CA PHE A 417 9.76 2.96 8.51
C PHE A 417 11.11 2.95 9.26
N PRO A 418 12.24 3.19 8.57
CA PRO A 418 13.54 3.17 9.22
C PRO A 418 13.67 4.32 10.22
N VAL A 419 14.30 4.04 11.37
CA VAL A 419 14.53 5.04 12.45
C VAL A 419 15.48 6.15 11.98
N GLU A 420 16.37 5.84 11.03
CA GLU A 420 17.18 6.81 10.30
C GLU A 420 16.66 6.89 8.85
N ALA A 421 16.15 8.04 8.44
CA ALA A 421 15.64 8.21 7.08
C ALA A 421 16.78 7.98 6.07
N PRO A 422 16.64 7.04 5.11
CA PRO A 422 17.61 6.91 4.04
C PRO A 422 17.61 8.19 3.21
N VAL A 423 18.80 8.70 2.90
CA VAL A 423 18.97 9.76 1.90
C VAL A 423 18.59 9.15 0.55
N VAL A 424 17.37 9.43 0.07
CA VAL A 424 16.95 8.99 -1.26
C VAL A 424 17.57 9.94 -2.28
N GLU A 425 18.61 9.49 -2.99
CA GLU A 425 19.08 10.17 -4.20
C GLU A 425 17.98 10.06 -5.26
N SER A 426 17.30 11.18 -5.51
CA SER A 426 16.24 11.30 -6.51
C SER A 426 16.74 10.88 -7.89
N HIS A 427 16.23 9.77 -8.42
CA HIS A 427 16.55 9.26 -9.76
C HIS A 427 15.77 9.99 -10.90
N LEU A 428 15.66 11.32 -10.83
CA LEU A 428 15.09 12.14 -11.91
C LEU A 428 16.16 12.80 -12.80
N LEU A 429 17.34 12.18 -12.93
CA LEU A 429 18.45 12.69 -13.75
C LEU A 429 19.05 11.61 -14.67
N GLN A 430 18.21 10.86 -15.40
CA GLN A 430 18.65 10.06 -16.56
C GLN A 430 17.66 10.07 -17.73
N MET A 431 17.02 11.22 -18.01
CA MET A 431 16.40 11.50 -19.31
C MET A 431 17.00 12.76 -19.92
N LYS A 432 18.32 12.73 -20.14
CA LYS A 432 19.01 13.60 -21.09
C LYS A 432 20.13 12.80 -21.72
N ASP A 433 19.81 12.16 -22.83
CA ASP A 433 20.67 12.02 -24.00
C ASP A 433 19.80 11.85 -25.25
#